data_AF-A0A4V2XH59-F1
#
_entry.id   AF-A0A4V2XH59-F1
#
_cell.length_a   1.000
_cell.length_b   1.000
_cell.length_c   1.000
_cell.angle_alpha   90.00
_cell.angle_beta   90.00
_cell.angle_gamma   90.00
#
_symmetry.space_group_name_H-M   'P 1'
#
loop_
_entity.id
_entity.type
_entity.pdbx_description
1 polymer ?
#
loop_
_entity_poly.entity_id
_entity_poly.type
_entity_poly.pdbx_seq_one_letter_code
_entity_poly.pdbx_strand_id
1 'polypeptide(L)'
;MTITASRTGLRAHLGRTLWLRSAYTLTALPAALASLTGAPVQASLAQRLLDVEPKRTGRFPTIVHALLSLPLNVVSLLLVGYAWSIVVLNLLYPGRWLIGMGGTLDDAWGGPTLTGAWAVHALGGLVMLALMPVILKALTALHARLLVGVLGGTMGR
;
A
#
# COMPACT_ATOMS: atom_id res chain seq x y z
N MET A 1 34.18 2.73 5.65
CA MET A 1 33.55 1.38 5.62
C MET A 1 32.46 1.42 4.55
N THR A 2 32.74 0.88 3.36
CA THR A 2 31.83 0.94 2.21
C THR A 2 30.96 -0.31 2.24
N ILE A 3 29.68 -0.18 2.62
CA ILE A 3 28.75 -1.31 2.61
C ILE A 3 28.36 -1.58 1.15
N THR A 4 29.04 -2.53 0.52
CA THR A 4 28.66 -3.03 -0.82
C THR A 4 27.47 -3.98 -0.66
N ALA A 5 26.25 -3.45 -0.71
CA ALA A 5 25.06 -4.30 -0.76
C ALA A 5 25.05 -5.08 -2.09
N SER A 6 24.98 -6.40 -2.03
CA SER A 6 24.85 -7.23 -3.23
C SER A 6 23.54 -6.90 -3.96
N ARG A 7 23.52 -6.98 -5.30
CA ARG A 7 22.30 -6.76 -6.11
C ARG A 7 21.12 -7.60 -5.62
N THR A 8 21.38 -8.81 -5.14
CA THR A 8 20.38 -9.72 -4.56
C THR A 8 19.83 -9.18 -3.23
N GLY A 9 20.69 -8.67 -2.35
CA GLY A 9 20.28 -8.06 -1.08
C GLY A 9 19.43 -6.80 -1.28
N LEU A 10 19.78 -5.95 -2.26
CA LEU A 10 19.01 -4.75 -2.58
C LEU A 10 17.59 -5.11 -3.08
N ARG A 11 17.47 -6.11 -3.97
CA ARG A 11 16.16 -6.58 -4.48
C ARG A 11 15.28 -7.16 -3.39
N ALA A 12 15.84 -8.00 -2.52
CA ALA A 12 15.12 -8.59 -1.39
C ALA A 12 14.63 -7.51 -0.43
N HIS A 13 15.46 -6.50 -0.15
CA HIS A 13 15.09 -5.36 0.70
C HIS A 13 13.97 -4.53 0.06
N LEU A 14 14.07 -4.17 -1.22
CA LEU A 14 13.04 -3.40 -1.93
C LEU A 14 11.70 -4.14 -1.98
N GLY A 15 11.72 -5.44 -2.28
CA GLY A 15 10.52 -6.28 -2.28
C GLY A 15 9.89 -6.34 -0.90
N ARG A 16 10.68 -6.60 0.15
CA ARG A 16 10.18 -6.61 1.54
C ARG A 16 9.54 -5.27 1.92
N THR A 17 10.19 -4.15 1.60
CA THR A 17 9.66 -2.81 1.90
C THR A 17 8.37 -2.51 1.15
N LEU A 18 8.24 -2.95 -0.11
CA LEU A 18 7.00 -2.82 -0.88
C LEU A 18 5.83 -3.55 -0.20
N TRP A 19 6.05 -4.80 0.21
CA TRP A 19 5.02 -5.63 0.83
C TRP A 19 4.60 -5.10 2.21
N LEU A 20 5.56 -4.71 3.05
CA LEU A 20 5.26 -4.16 4.38
C LEU A 20 4.45 -2.86 4.29
N ARG A 21 4.82 -1.97 3.36
CA ARG A 21 4.07 -0.72 3.14
C ARG A 21 2.68 -0.98 2.60
N SER A 22 2.53 -1.93 1.67
CA SER A 22 1.22 -2.35 1.16
C SER A 22 0.34 -2.87 2.29
N ALA A 23 0.87 -3.82 3.07
CA ALA A 23 0.16 -4.41 4.20
C ALA A 23 -0.28 -3.35 5.21
N TYR A 24 0.61 -2.40 5.55
CA TYR A 24 0.24 -1.27 6.41
C TYR A 24 -0.90 -0.45 5.79
N THR A 25 -0.77 0.02 4.55
CA THR A 25 -1.77 0.90 3.93
C THR A 25 -3.15 0.26 3.78
N LEU A 26 -3.20 -1.05 3.49
CA LEU A 26 -4.45 -1.81 3.36
C LEU A 26 -5.11 -2.10 4.73
N THR A 27 -4.33 -2.16 5.81
CA THR A 27 -4.83 -2.46 7.16
C THR A 27 -4.95 -1.23 8.06
N ALA A 28 -4.48 -0.06 7.62
CA ALA A 28 -4.46 1.16 8.42
C ALA A 28 -5.88 1.63 8.81
N LEU A 29 -6.86 1.50 7.91
CA LEU A 29 -8.26 1.86 8.22
C LEU A 29 -8.87 0.98 9.33
N PRO A 30 -8.92 -0.36 9.22
CA PRO A 30 -9.46 -1.18 10.30
C PRO A 30 -8.67 -1.02 11.59
N ALA A 31 -7.35 -0.81 11.52
CA ALA A 31 -6.53 -0.55 12.70
C ALA A 31 -6.87 0.79 13.38
N ALA A 32 -7.16 1.84 12.62
CA ALA A 32 -7.60 3.12 13.16
C ALA A 32 -8.96 3.01 13.85
N LEU A 33 -9.90 2.30 13.23
CA LEU A 33 -11.21 2.02 13.82
C LEU A 33 -11.07 1.28 15.15
N ALA A 34 -10.22 0.24 15.20
CA ALA A 34 -9.90 -0.46 16.45
C ALA A 34 -9.24 0.49 17.48
N SER A 35 -8.42 1.42 17.02
CA SER A 35 -7.72 2.38 17.89
C SER A 35 -8.63 3.44 18.52
N LEU A 36 -9.86 3.61 18.02
CA LEU A 36 -10.87 4.47 18.65
C LEU A 36 -11.29 3.98 20.06
N THR A 37 -11.02 2.71 20.38
CA THR A 37 -11.20 2.17 21.75
C THR A 37 -10.18 2.72 22.75
N GLY A 38 -9.08 3.30 22.26
CA GLY A 38 -7.92 3.70 23.05
C GLY A 38 -6.73 2.75 22.99
N ALA A 39 -6.89 1.58 22.37
CA ALA A 39 -5.79 0.65 22.11
C ALA A 39 -4.91 1.17 20.97
N PRO A 40 -3.57 1.13 21.05
CA PRO A 40 -2.66 1.73 20.06
C PRO A 40 -2.46 0.86 18.81
N VAL A 41 -3.51 0.21 18.29
CA VAL A 41 -3.41 -0.82 17.23
C VAL A 41 -2.72 -0.29 15.98
N GLN A 42 -3.13 0.88 15.48
CA GLN A 42 -2.52 1.48 14.28
C GLN A 42 -1.07 1.93 14.53
N ALA A 43 -0.76 2.46 15.72
CA ALA A 43 0.59 2.86 16.08
C ALA A 43 1.53 1.64 16.17
N SER A 44 1.05 0.52 16.73
CA SER A 44 1.78 -0.75 16.75
C SER A 44 2.02 -1.31 15.35
N LEU A 45 1.08 -1.17 14.41
CA LEU A 45 1.30 -1.54 13.01
C LEU A 45 2.35 -0.65 12.36
N ALA A 46 2.32 0.66 12.60
CA ALA A 46 3.32 1.58 12.07
C ALA A 46 4.72 1.26 12.60
N GLN A 47 4.86 0.92 13.88
CA GLN A 47 6.12 0.47 14.46
C GLN A 47 6.63 -0.80 13.77
N ARG A 48 5.79 -1.82 13.63
CA ARG A 48 6.20 -3.13 13.08
C ARG A 48 6.47 -3.12 11.57
N LEU A 49 5.67 -2.37 10.81
CA LEU A 49 5.67 -2.42 9.35
C LEU A 49 6.39 -1.25 8.70
N LEU A 50 6.47 -0.11 9.38
CA LEU A 50 7.09 1.12 8.86
C LEU A 50 8.30 1.58 9.66
N ASP A 51 8.64 0.89 10.77
CA ASP A 51 9.76 1.24 11.64
C ASP A 51 9.63 2.66 12.23
N VAL A 52 8.42 3.02 12.68
CA VAL A 52 8.15 4.33 13.32
C VAL A 52 7.93 4.12 14.82
N GLU A 53 8.74 4.79 15.65
CA GLU A 53 8.70 4.63 17.10
C GLU A 53 7.94 5.80 17.76
N PRO A 54 6.68 5.61 18.21
CA PRO A 54 5.90 6.66 18.87
C PRO A 54 6.39 6.93 20.30
N LYS A 55 6.41 8.20 20.72
CA LYS A 55 6.90 8.59 22.07
C LYS A 55 5.83 8.58 23.14
N ARG A 56 4.61 9.04 22.83
CA ARG A 56 3.50 9.17 23.78
C ARG A 56 2.61 7.94 23.70
N THR A 57 2.37 7.33 24.84
CA THR A 57 1.39 6.25 25.02
C THR A 57 0.29 6.72 25.95
N GLY A 58 -0.97 6.57 25.53
CA GLY A 58 -2.13 7.01 26.31
C GLY A 58 -3.44 6.95 25.51
N ARG A 59 -4.56 6.73 26.20
CA ARG A 59 -5.88 6.56 25.56
C ARG A 59 -6.30 7.76 24.71
N PHE A 60 -6.24 8.96 25.28
CA PHE A 60 -6.65 10.18 24.58
C PHE A 60 -5.81 10.49 23.32
N PRO A 61 -4.47 10.58 23.37
CA PRO A 61 -3.67 10.86 22.18
C PRO A 61 -3.81 9.75 21.12
N THR A 62 -4.03 8.49 21.52
CA THR A 62 -4.33 7.38 20.60
C THR A 62 -5.64 7.61 19.84
N ILE A 63 -6.71 8.00 20.53
CA ILE A 63 -8.01 8.30 19.91
C ILE A 63 -7.90 9.51 18.97
N VAL A 64 -7.18 10.56 19.38
CA VAL A 64 -6.95 11.74 18.53
C VAL A 64 -6.20 11.35 17.25
N HIS A 65 -5.12 10.58 17.36
CA HIS A 65 -4.39 10.08 16.19
C HIS A 65 -5.28 9.24 15.28
N ALA A 66 -6.08 8.34 15.84
CA ALA A 66 -6.99 7.47 15.08
C ALA A 66 -8.02 8.29 14.30
N LEU A 67 -8.67 9.27 14.94
CA LEU A 67 -9.64 10.16 14.29
C LEU A 67 -9.01 10.99 13.17
N LEU A 68 -7.86 11.61 13.42
CA LEU A 68 -7.15 12.41 12.42
C LEU A 68 -6.62 11.55 11.26
N SER A 69 -6.37 10.25 11.49
CA SER A 69 -5.92 9.33 10.47
C SER A 69 -7.02 8.84 9.54
N LEU A 70 -8.31 8.91 9.93
CA LEU A 70 -9.41 8.34 9.14
C LEU A 70 -9.43 8.82 7.68
N PRO A 71 -9.34 10.12 7.36
CA PRO A 71 -9.36 10.58 5.96
C PRO A 71 -8.18 10.00 5.16
N LEU A 72 -6.98 10.03 5.73
CA LEU A 72 -5.78 9.49 5.09
C LEU A 72 -5.88 7.97 4.90
N ASN A 73 -6.45 7.26 5.87
CA ASN A 73 -6.67 5.81 5.80
C ASN A 73 -7.66 5.43 4.71
N VAL A 74 -8.76 6.16 4.56
CA VAL A 74 -9.73 5.95 3.48
C VAL A 74 -9.07 6.18 2.12
N VAL A 75 -8.38 7.30 1.94
CA VAL A 75 -7.66 7.60 0.69
C VAL A 75 -6.61 6.54 0.40
N SER A 76 -5.86 6.10 1.42
CA SER A 76 -4.83 5.07 1.26
C SER A 76 -5.44 3.73 0.84
N LEU A 77 -6.54 3.31 1.49
CA LEU A 77 -7.21 2.05 1.16
C LEU A 77 -7.75 2.08 -0.27
N LEU A 78 -8.43 3.16 -0.66
CA LEU A 78 -8.99 3.29 -2.00
C LEU A 78 -7.88 3.33 -3.06
N LEU A 79 -6.86 4.17 -2.87
CA LEU A 79 -5.79 4.32 -3.84
C LEU A 79 -4.95 3.05 -3.98
N VAL A 80 -4.50 2.47 -2.87
CA VAL A 80 -3.66 1.26 -2.89
C VAL A 80 -4.46 0.03 -3.28
N GLY A 81 -5.70 -0.10 -2.80
CA GLY A 81 -6.60 -1.18 -3.20
C GLY A 81 -6.90 -1.15 -4.70
N TYR A 82 -7.20 0.04 -5.24
CA TYR A 82 -7.43 0.23 -6.67
C TYR A 82 -6.15 0.02 -7.50
N ALA A 83 -5.00 0.51 -7.05
CA ALA A 83 -3.74 0.30 -7.76
C ALA A 83 -3.37 -1.20 -7.81
N TRP A 84 -3.52 -1.94 -6.71
CA TRP A 84 -3.30 -3.39 -6.71
C TRP A 84 -4.34 -4.14 -7.55
N SER A 85 -5.60 -3.71 -7.56
CA SER A 85 -6.61 -4.31 -8.43
C SER A 85 -6.26 -4.11 -9.90
N ILE A 86 -5.78 -2.92 -10.31
CA ILE A 86 -5.23 -2.69 -11.65
C ILE A 86 -4.12 -3.69 -11.96
N VAL A 87 -3.11 -3.83 -11.09
CA VAL A 87 -1.99 -4.75 -11.30
C VAL A 87 -2.49 -6.18 -11.49
N VAL A 88 -3.29 -6.69 -10.54
CA VAL A 88 -3.77 -8.08 -10.56
C VAL A 88 -4.67 -8.33 -11.77
N LEU A 89 -5.68 -7.48 -11.98
CA LEU A 89 -6.65 -7.67 -13.04
C LEU A 89 -6.02 -7.53 -14.42
N ASN A 90 -5.03 -6.66 -14.60
CA ASN A 90 -4.38 -6.48 -15.90
C ASN A 90 -3.41 -7.62 -16.22
N LEU A 91 -2.61 -8.07 -15.25
CA LEU A 91 -1.70 -9.19 -15.47
C LEU A 91 -2.46 -10.51 -15.67
N LEU A 92 -3.57 -10.68 -14.96
CA LEU A 92 -4.47 -11.83 -15.06
C LEU A 92 -5.65 -11.59 -16.02
N TYR A 93 -5.50 -10.70 -17.01
CA TYR A 93 -6.58 -10.39 -17.95
C TYR A 93 -7.26 -11.63 -18.56
N PRO A 94 -6.53 -12.68 -19.01
CA PRO A 94 -7.16 -13.89 -19.56
C PRO A 94 -8.05 -14.66 -18.56
N GLY A 95 -7.88 -14.44 -17.25
CA GLY A 95 -8.64 -15.08 -16.18
C GLY A 95 -9.80 -14.25 -15.63
N ARG A 96 -10.07 -13.04 -16.13
CA ARG A 96 -11.11 -12.15 -15.59
C ARG A 96 -12.53 -12.73 -15.62
N TRP A 97 -12.80 -13.64 -16.55
CA TRP A 97 -14.08 -14.35 -16.63
C TRP A 97 -14.38 -15.16 -15.35
N LEU A 98 -13.35 -15.64 -14.64
CA LEU A 98 -13.48 -16.38 -13.37
C LEU A 98 -14.15 -15.55 -12.26
N ILE A 99 -14.13 -14.23 -12.39
CA ILE A 99 -14.71 -13.28 -11.42
C ILE A 99 -15.84 -12.46 -12.05
N GLY A 100 -16.47 -12.97 -13.10
CA GLY A 100 -17.64 -12.34 -13.74
C GLY A 100 -17.31 -11.13 -14.61
N MET A 101 -16.04 -10.88 -14.92
CA MET A 101 -15.60 -9.81 -15.83
C MET A 101 -15.21 -10.36 -17.22
N GLY A 102 -16.07 -11.21 -17.78
CA GLY A 102 -15.96 -11.65 -19.18
C GLY A 102 -16.56 -10.62 -20.13
N GLY A 103 -16.18 -10.69 -21.41
CA GLY A 103 -16.70 -9.82 -22.47
C GLY A 103 -16.22 -10.30 -23.83
N THR A 104 -16.78 -9.73 -24.91
CA THR A 104 -16.28 -9.97 -26.26
C THR A 104 -14.96 -9.22 -26.46
N LEU A 105 -14.13 -9.69 -27.39
CA LEU A 105 -12.86 -9.05 -27.73
C LEU A 105 -12.99 -8.03 -28.87
N ASP A 106 -14.17 -7.94 -29.49
CA ASP A 106 -14.39 -7.17 -30.72
C ASP A 106 -13.98 -5.70 -30.56
N ASP A 107 -14.24 -5.12 -29.38
CA ASP A 107 -13.90 -3.73 -29.03
C ASP A 107 -12.74 -3.65 -28.01
N ALA A 108 -11.98 -4.73 -27.82
CA ALA A 108 -10.89 -4.74 -26.85
C ALA A 108 -9.70 -3.88 -27.33
N TRP A 109 -9.14 -3.11 -26.40
CA TRP A 109 -7.88 -2.39 -26.63
C TRP A 109 -6.77 -3.40 -26.89
N GLY A 110 -6.05 -3.28 -28.00
CA GLY A 110 -5.09 -4.30 -28.45
C GLY A 110 -5.64 -5.23 -29.54
N GLY A 111 -6.88 -5.04 -29.97
CA GLY A 111 -7.52 -5.72 -31.10
C GLY A 111 -8.29 -6.97 -30.72
N PRO A 112 -8.93 -7.64 -31.70
CA PRO A 112 -9.90 -8.73 -31.46
C PRO A 112 -9.27 -10.05 -31.03
N THR A 113 -7.99 -10.05 -30.68
CA THR A 113 -7.26 -11.24 -30.24
C THR A 113 -6.99 -11.19 -28.75
N LEU A 114 -7.08 -12.34 -28.09
CA LEU A 114 -6.79 -12.43 -26.65
C LEU A 114 -5.37 -11.97 -26.33
N THR A 115 -4.41 -12.32 -27.19
CA THR A 115 -3.00 -11.95 -27.03
C THR A 115 -2.80 -10.44 -27.14
N GLY A 116 -3.41 -9.79 -28.13
CA GLY A 116 -3.33 -8.35 -28.31
C GLY A 116 -3.94 -7.58 -27.14
N ALA A 117 -5.15 -7.99 -26.73
CA ALA A 117 -5.83 -7.43 -25.56
C ALA A 117 -5.00 -7.60 -24.29
N TRP A 118 -4.51 -8.82 -24.04
CA TRP A 118 -3.65 -9.10 -22.89
C TRP A 118 -2.38 -8.27 -22.90
N ALA A 119 -1.70 -8.09 -24.05
CA ALA A 119 -0.46 -7.33 -24.12
C ALA A 119 -0.64 -5.87 -23.66
N VAL A 120 -1.71 -5.20 -24.11
CA VAL A 120 -2.04 -3.82 -23.70
C VAL A 120 -2.34 -3.76 -22.21
N HIS A 121 -3.17 -4.67 -21.70
CA HIS A 121 -3.50 -4.70 -20.28
C HIS A 121 -2.27 -5.02 -19.42
N ALA A 122 -1.53 -6.06 -19.75
CA ALA A 122 -0.31 -6.46 -19.06
C ALA A 122 0.69 -5.31 -18.96
N LEU A 123 0.90 -4.56 -20.05
CA LEU A 123 1.72 -3.35 -20.03
C LEU A 123 1.19 -2.32 -19.01
N GLY A 124 -0.11 -2.03 -19.01
CA GLY A 124 -0.73 -1.16 -18.01
C GLY A 124 -0.55 -1.65 -16.57
N GLY A 125 -0.67 -2.96 -16.34
CA GLY A 125 -0.41 -3.60 -15.04
C GLY A 125 1.05 -3.45 -14.59
N LEU A 126 2.01 -3.65 -15.50
CA LEU A 126 3.44 -3.47 -15.24
C LEU A 126 3.80 -2.01 -14.93
N VAL A 127 3.22 -1.06 -15.66
CA VAL A 127 3.41 0.37 -15.37
C VAL A 127 2.90 0.71 -13.97
N MET A 128 1.69 0.26 -13.61
CA MET A 128 1.16 0.49 -12.27
C MET A 128 2.03 -0.18 -11.19
N LEU A 129 2.47 -1.42 -11.42
CA LEU A 129 3.38 -2.13 -10.50
C LEU A 129 4.69 -1.36 -10.29
N ALA A 130 5.23 -0.76 -11.33
CA ALA A 130 6.42 0.10 -11.24
C ALA A 130 6.17 1.40 -10.47
N LEU A 131 4.95 1.92 -10.47
CA LEU A 131 4.55 3.12 -9.70
C LEU A 131 4.30 2.83 -8.21
N MET A 132 3.95 1.58 -7.86
CA MET A 132 3.60 1.20 -6.48
C MET A 132 4.64 1.61 -5.42
N PRO A 133 5.96 1.43 -5.60
CA PRO A 133 6.95 1.87 -4.62
C PRO A 133 6.88 3.37 -4.32
N VAL A 134 6.59 4.20 -5.32
CA VAL A 134 6.50 5.67 -5.18
C VAL A 134 5.22 6.05 -4.44
N ILE A 135 4.08 5.50 -4.86
CA ILE A 135 2.77 5.71 -4.22
C ILE A 135 2.83 5.33 -2.75
N LEU A 136 3.31 4.12 -2.46
CA LEU A 136 3.41 3.60 -1.10
C LEU A 136 4.39 4.41 -0.26
N LYS A 137 5.54 4.80 -0.81
CA LYS A 137 6.50 5.68 -0.10
C LYS A 137 5.85 7.00 0.31
N ALA A 138 5.14 7.65 -0.60
CA ALA A 138 4.46 8.90 -0.32
C ALA A 138 3.40 8.74 0.78
N LEU A 139 2.50 7.76 0.63
CA LEU A 139 1.45 7.50 1.61
C LEU A 139 2.02 7.15 2.98
N THR A 140 2.95 6.19 3.07
CA THR A 140 3.52 5.78 4.37
C THR A 140 4.33 6.89 5.04
N ALA A 141 4.92 7.81 4.25
CA ALA A 141 5.57 9.00 4.82
C ALA A 141 4.54 9.98 5.42
N LEU A 142 3.37 10.16 4.79
CA LEU A 142 2.28 10.95 5.37
C LEU A 142 1.76 10.32 6.67
N HIS A 143 1.56 9.00 6.69
CA HIS A 143 1.18 8.25 7.89
C HIS A 143 2.20 8.43 9.02
N ALA A 144 3.49 8.24 8.73
CA ALA A 144 4.55 8.41 9.71
C ALA A 144 4.61 9.85 10.26
N ARG A 145 4.46 10.86 9.40
CA ARG A 145 4.41 12.27 9.80
C ARG A 145 3.22 12.58 10.69
N LEU A 146 2.04 12.05 10.37
CA LEU A 146 0.85 12.23 11.18
C LEU A 146 1.01 11.57 12.56
N LEU A 147 1.52 10.34 12.59
CA LEU A 147 1.78 9.60 13.82
C LEU A 147 2.78 10.36 14.72
N VAL A 148 3.91 10.77 14.17
CA VAL A 148 4.94 11.53 14.91
C VAL A 148 4.42 12.92 15.30
N GLY A 149 3.60 13.57 14.47
CA GLY A 149 3.00 14.87 14.79
C GLY A 149 2.06 14.82 16.00
N VAL A 150 1.28 13.75 16.14
CA VAL A 150 0.30 13.60 17.23
C VAL A 150 0.91 12.94 18.47
N LEU A 151 1.63 11.82 18.29
CA LEU A 151 2.18 11.01 19.38
C LEU A 151 3.64 11.34 19.71
N GLY A 152 4.31 12.20 18.94
CA GLY A 152 5.77 12.39 19.02
C GLY A 152 6.52 11.15 18.53
N GLY A 153 7.85 11.19 18.58
CA GLY A 153 8.70 10.04 18.25
C GLY A 153 9.67 10.29 17.11
N THR A 154 10.19 9.20 16.54
CA THR A 154 11.16 9.24 15.44
C THR A 154 10.80 8.24 14.35
N MET A 155 11.07 8.60 13.10
CA MET A 155 11.03 7.67 11.98
C MET A 155 12.36 6.89 11.95
N GLY A 156 12.31 5.58 11.73
CA GLY A 156 13.49 4.75 11.48
C GLY A 156 14.32 5.32 10.33
N ARG A 157 15.65 5.28 10.49
CA ARG A 157 16.63 5.79 9.52
C ARG A 157 16.89 4.79 8.41
#